data_AF-A0A9E2MYK8-F1
#
_entry.id   AF-A0A9E2MYK8-F1
#
_cell.length_a   1.000
_cell.length_b   1.000
_cell.length_c   1.000
_cell.angle_alpha   90.00
_cell.angle_beta   90.00
_cell.angle_gamma   90.00
#
_symmetry.space_group_name_H-M   'P 1'
#
loop_
_entity.id
_entity.type
_entity.pdbx_description
1 polymer ?
#
loop_
_entity_poly.entity_id
_entity_poly.type
_entity_poly.pdbx_seq_one_letter_code
_entity_poly.pdbx_strand_id
1 'polypeptide(L)'
;MTFAHPLIGLILGKEFGYTAAFVIGSLFPDIDHLFILIKNKHFKFREAFAAMKNEDAAGERYKTPYTHSILGWLIFSGVVFLYSQPAGLVFGAAYALHLLLDIIDKDEKQLFYPFKKTIRGFLPVFSKYEIIFSVILLAIYFYI
;
A
#
# COMPACT_ATOMS: atom_id res chain seq x y z
N MET A 1 3.36 5.36 0.44
CA MET A 1 4.81 5.12 0.42
C MET A 1 5.07 3.80 -0.27
N THR A 2 5.40 3.79 -1.56
CA THR A 2 5.47 2.58 -2.37
C THR A 2 6.51 1.55 -1.90
N PHE A 3 7.74 1.95 -1.54
CA PHE A 3 8.80 0.99 -1.19
C PHE A 3 8.70 0.44 0.24
N ALA A 4 8.10 1.21 1.15
CA ALA A 4 8.01 0.83 2.55
C ALA A 4 7.00 -0.31 2.77
N HIS A 5 5.94 -0.39 1.96
CA HIS A 5 4.89 -1.40 2.08
C HIS A 5 5.41 -2.85 2.08
N PRO A 6 6.17 -3.32 1.06
CA PRO A 6 6.71 -4.67 1.07
C PRO A 6 7.72 -4.90 2.21
N LEU A 7 8.53 -3.89 2.55
CA LEU A 7 9.56 -4.03 3.60
C LEU A 7 8.94 -4.23 4.98
N ILE A 8 7.91 -3.47 5.33
CA ILE A 8 7.19 -3.67 6.60
C ILE A 8 6.56 -5.06 6.65
N GLY A 9 5.94 -5.50 5.54
CA GLY A 9 5.39 -6.85 5.45
C GLY A 9 6.46 -7.94 5.67
N LEU A 10 7.65 -7.79 5.09
CA LEU A 10 8.75 -8.73 5.28
C LEU A 10 9.28 -8.73 6.71
N ILE A 11 9.48 -7.56 7.32
CA ILE A 11 9.98 -7.40 8.69
C ILE A 11 9.03 -8.06 9.69
N LEU A 12 7.76 -7.67 9.67
CA LEU A 12 6.77 -8.22 10.60
C LEU A 12 6.49 -9.70 10.30
N GLY A 13 6.51 -10.07 9.02
CA GLY A 13 6.43 -11.45 8.57
C GLY A 13 7.47 -12.36 9.21
N LYS A 14 8.73 -11.93 9.17
CA LYS A 14 9.87 -12.64 9.75
C LYS A 14 9.76 -12.72 11.28
N GLU A 15 9.42 -11.62 11.94
CA GLU A 15 9.33 -11.54 13.41
C GLU A 15 8.21 -12.42 13.97
N PHE A 16 7.03 -12.43 13.33
CA PHE A 16 5.84 -13.10 13.86
C PHE A 16 5.53 -14.45 13.23
N GLY A 17 6.29 -14.90 12.22
CA GLY A 17 6.14 -16.24 11.61
C GLY A 17 5.01 -16.38 10.57
N TYR A 18 4.44 -15.26 10.10
CA TYR A 18 3.32 -15.24 9.13
C TYR A 18 3.67 -14.45 7.86
N THR A 19 4.88 -14.67 7.31
CA THR A 19 5.46 -13.87 6.23
C THR A 19 4.53 -13.69 5.02
N ALA A 20 3.91 -14.77 4.54
CA ALA A 20 3.02 -14.68 3.39
C ALA A 20 1.81 -13.75 3.67
N ALA A 21 1.17 -13.90 4.83
CA ALA A 21 0.00 -13.09 5.19
C ALA A 21 0.38 -11.61 5.38
N PHE A 22 1.53 -11.33 6.01
CA PHE A 22 2.02 -9.95 6.17
C PHE A 22 2.38 -9.30 4.83
N VAL A 23 3.13 -9.99 3.98
CA VAL A 23 3.55 -9.46 2.68
C VAL A 23 2.35 -9.25 1.75
N ILE A 24 1.44 -10.22 1.68
CA ILE A 24 0.24 -10.07 0.85
C ILE A 24 -0.61 -8.94 1.43
N GLY A 25 -0.86 -8.90 2.74
CA GLY A 25 -1.66 -7.84 3.36
C GLY A 25 -1.08 -6.43 3.17
N SER A 26 0.25 -6.29 3.15
CA SER A 26 0.89 -4.99 2.91
C SER A 26 0.91 -4.57 1.44
N LEU A 27 0.81 -5.51 0.50
CA LEU A 27 0.81 -5.24 -0.96
C LEU A 27 -0.58 -5.25 -1.59
N PHE A 28 -1.54 -5.94 -0.98
CA PHE A 28 -2.88 -6.10 -1.53
C PHE A 28 -3.56 -4.76 -1.85
N PRO A 29 -3.42 -3.69 -1.03
CA PRO A 29 -4.04 -2.42 -1.36
C PRO A 29 -3.58 -1.86 -2.71
N ASP A 30 -2.29 -2.03 -3.05
CA ASP A 30 -1.63 -1.56 -4.28
C ASP A 30 -2.05 -2.33 -5.55
N ILE A 31 -2.90 -3.35 -5.46
CA ILE A 31 -3.41 -4.07 -6.65
C ILE A 31 -4.14 -3.11 -7.60
N ASP A 32 -4.74 -2.05 -7.07
CA ASP A 32 -5.38 -1.02 -7.87
C ASP A 32 -4.39 -0.23 -8.74
N HIS A 33 -3.13 -0.09 -8.32
CA HIS A 33 -2.12 0.56 -9.13
C HIS A 33 -1.90 -0.20 -10.43
N LEU A 34 -1.80 -1.54 -10.34
CA LEU A 34 -1.69 -2.41 -11.51
C LEU A 34 -2.93 -2.28 -12.40
N PHE A 35 -4.12 -2.23 -11.81
CA PHE A 35 -5.36 -2.05 -12.56
C PHE A 35 -5.35 -0.72 -13.35
N ILE A 36 -4.94 0.38 -12.73
CA ILE A 36 -4.88 1.71 -13.36
C ILE A 36 -3.81 1.75 -14.46
N LEU A 37 -2.63 1.16 -14.24
CA LEU A 37 -1.58 1.04 -15.26
C LEU A 37 -2.09 0.28 -16.49
N ILE A 38 -2.76 -0.86 -16.30
CA ILE A 38 -3.32 -1.66 -17.40
C ILE A 38 -4.43 -0.89 -18.11
N LYS A 39 -5.35 -0.27 -17.36
CA LYS A 39 -6.46 0.52 -17.90
C LYS A 39 -5.97 1.66 -18.80
N ASN A 40 -4.91 2.35 -18.39
CA ASN A 40 -4.32 3.48 -19.12
C ASN A 40 -3.20 3.06 -20.08
N LYS A 41 -2.93 1.76 -20.23
CA LYS A 41 -1.96 1.17 -21.18
C LYS A 41 -0.51 1.60 -20.93
N HIS A 42 -0.14 1.86 -19.67
CA HIS A 42 1.24 2.15 -19.26
C HIS A 42 2.07 0.86 -19.20
N PHE A 43 2.44 0.32 -20.37
CA PHE A 43 3.18 -0.95 -20.46
C PHE A 43 4.70 -0.77 -20.39
N LYS A 44 5.21 0.45 -20.57
CA LYS A 44 6.64 0.72 -20.45
C LYS A 44 6.97 1.20 -19.04
N PHE A 45 8.02 0.63 -18.45
CA PHE A 45 8.45 0.96 -17.10
C PHE A 45 8.62 2.47 -16.85
N ARG A 46 9.23 3.20 -17.80
CA ARG A 46 9.44 4.65 -17.65
C ARG A 46 8.13 5.45 -17.65
N GLU A 47 7.18 5.04 -18.47
CA GLU A 47 5.85 5.67 -18.57
C GLU A 47 5.05 5.40 -17.29
N ALA A 48 4.98 4.13 -16.88
CA ALA A 48 4.35 3.71 -15.63
C ALA A 48 4.92 4.44 -14.41
N PHE A 49 6.25 4.49 -14.30
CA PHE A 49 6.91 5.17 -13.18
C PHE A 49 6.64 6.68 -13.18
N ALA A 50 6.67 7.33 -14.35
CA ALA A 50 6.37 8.75 -14.46
C ALA A 50 4.92 9.07 -14.07
N ALA A 51 3.97 8.24 -14.50
CA ALA A 51 2.56 8.39 -14.21
C ALA A 51 2.25 8.20 -12.71
N MET A 52 2.79 7.15 -12.08
CA MET A 52 2.63 6.92 -10.64
C MET A 52 3.30 8.01 -9.79
N LYS A 53 4.45 8.55 -10.20
CA LYS A 53 5.16 9.60 -9.46
C LYS A 53 4.40 10.94 -9.45
N ASN A 54 3.61 11.20 -10.48
CA ASN A 54 2.89 12.46 -10.65
C ASN A 54 1.48 12.24 -11.19
N GLU A 55 0.64 11.68 -10.33
CA GLU A 55 -0.78 11.41 -10.59
C GLU A 55 -1.53 12.62 -11.17
N ASP A 56 -1.33 13.80 -10.60
CA ASP A 56 -1.99 15.05 -11.03
C ASP A 56 -1.62 15.41 -12.47
N ALA A 57 -0.36 15.21 -12.88
CA ALA A 57 0.08 15.47 -14.25
C ALA A 57 -0.38 14.38 -15.23
N ALA A 58 -0.53 13.14 -14.77
CA ALA A 58 -1.08 12.04 -15.56
C ALA A 58 -2.61 12.13 -15.70
N GLY A 59 -3.30 12.86 -14.82
CA GLY A 59 -4.77 12.86 -14.76
C GLY A 59 -5.35 11.54 -14.26
N GLU A 60 -4.57 10.79 -13.49
CA GLU A 60 -4.86 9.42 -13.06
C GLU A 60 -4.82 9.35 -11.53
N ARG A 61 -5.54 8.38 -10.95
CA ARG A 61 -5.55 8.11 -9.51
C ARG A 61 -5.28 6.65 -9.29
N TYR A 62 -4.12 6.32 -8.73
CA TYR A 62 -3.70 4.94 -8.53
C TYR A 62 -4.30 4.37 -7.24
N LYS A 63 -4.55 5.21 -6.23
CA LYS A 63 -5.19 4.84 -4.96
C LYS A 63 -6.71 4.91 -5.05
N THR A 64 -7.32 3.83 -5.52
CA THR A 64 -8.76 3.70 -5.69
C THR A 64 -9.48 3.53 -4.35
N PRO A 65 -10.75 3.97 -4.24
CA PRO A 65 -11.53 3.85 -3.00
C PRO A 65 -11.83 2.40 -2.59
N TYR A 66 -11.65 1.42 -3.48
CA TYR A 66 -12.02 0.03 -3.21
C TYR A 66 -10.99 -0.67 -2.32
N THR A 67 -9.71 -0.51 -2.62
CA THR A 67 -8.62 -1.13 -1.86
C THR A 67 -7.94 -0.13 -0.92
N HIS A 68 -7.91 1.16 -1.22
CA HIS A 68 -7.36 2.18 -0.31
C HIS A 68 -8.42 2.78 0.63
N SER A 69 -9.29 1.94 1.20
CA SER A 69 -10.31 2.36 2.17
C SER A 69 -10.40 1.42 3.38
N ILE A 70 -10.95 1.97 4.48
CA ILE A 70 -11.28 1.20 5.68
C ILE A 70 -12.29 0.10 5.36
N LEU A 71 -13.25 0.36 4.46
CA LEU A 71 -14.20 -0.66 4.05
C LEU A 71 -13.50 -1.82 3.32
N GLY A 72 -12.61 -1.51 2.37
CA GLY A 72 -11.78 -2.51 1.69
C GLY A 72 -10.98 -3.34 2.69
N TRP A 73 -10.28 -2.66 3.61
CA TRP A 73 -9.54 -3.31 4.69
C TRP A 73 -10.39 -4.30 5.48
N LEU A 74 -11.56 -3.89 5.97
CA LEU A 74 -12.45 -4.76 6.76
C LEU A 74 -12.96 -5.96 5.95
N ILE A 75 -13.38 -5.74 4.70
CA ILE A 75 -13.91 -6.81 3.83
C ILE A 75 -12.81 -7.84 3.53
N PHE A 76 -11.66 -7.41 3.01
CA PHE A 76 -10.61 -8.33 2.59
C PHE A 76 -9.98 -9.06 3.77
N SER A 77 -9.74 -8.35 4.89
CA SER A 77 -9.25 -8.99 6.12
C SER A 77 -10.26 -9.98 6.69
N GLY A 78 -11.56 -9.63 6.67
CA GLY A 78 -12.64 -10.52 7.08
C GLY A 78 -12.69 -11.80 6.25
N VAL A 79 -12.55 -11.71 4.92
CA VAL A 79 -12.49 -12.89 4.04
C VAL A 79 -11.33 -13.80 4.42
N VAL A 80 -10.11 -13.28 4.59
CA VAL A 80 -8.96 -14.09 5.00
C VAL A 80 -9.16 -14.69 6.39
N PHE A 81 -9.75 -13.93 7.31
CA PHE A 81 -10.04 -14.37 8.68
C PHE A 81 -11.00 -15.57 8.73
N LEU A 82 -11.99 -15.63 7.82
CA LEU A 82 -12.91 -16.76 7.73
C LEU A 82 -12.21 -18.08 7.36
N TYR A 83 -11.08 -18.03 6.65
CA TYR A 83 -10.29 -19.22 6.32
C TYR A 83 -9.25 -19.55 7.39
N SER A 84 -8.60 -18.52 7.96
CA SER A 84 -7.60 -18.68 9.01
C SER A 84 -7.57 -17.43 9.88
N GLN A 85 -8.02 -17.55 11.12
CA GLN A 85 -8.09 -16.41 12.04
C GLN A 85 -6.72 -15.74 12.25
N PRO A 86 -5.62 -16.49 12.53
CA PRO A 86 -4.31 -15.87 12.69
C PRO A 86 -3.84 -15.15 11.42
N ALA A 87 -4.02 -15.77 10.24
CA ALA A 87 -3.65 -15.16 8.98
C ALA A 87 -4.48 -13.91 8.66
N GLY A 88 -5.78 -13.92 8.95
CA GLY A 88 -6.66 -12.78 8.74
C GLY A 88 -6.33 -11.59 9.64
N LEU A 89 -5.99 -11.84 10.91
CA LEU A 89 -5.54 -10.79 11.83
C LEU A 89 -4.22 -10.17 11.35
N VAL A 90 -3.27 -11.00 10.97
CA VAL A 90 -1.96 -10.56 10.45
C VAL A 90 -2.11 -9.81 9.14
N PHE A 91 -2.85 -10.35 8.18
CA PHE A 91 -3.16 -9.70 6.91
C PHE A 91 -3.81 -8.34 7.15
N GLY A 92 -4.79 -8.29 8.05
CA GLY A 92 -5.48 -7.05 8.39
C GLY A 92 -4.56 -6.04 9.07
N ALA A 93 -3.66 -6.47 9.95
CA ALA A 93 -2.67 -5.58 10.55
C ALA A 93 -1.74 -4.98 9.48
N ALA A 94 -1.25 -5.82 8.55
CA ALA A 94 -0.39 -5.38 7.46
C ALA A 94 -1.09 -4.38 6.51
N TYR A 95 -2.36 -4.65 6.17
CA TYR A 95 -3.21 -3.78 5.37
C TYR A 95 -3.48 -2.45 6.08
N ALA A 96 -3.77 -2.49 7.38
CA ALA A 96 -3.96 -1.26 8.16
C ALA A 96 -2.68 -0.41 8.17
N LEU A 97 -1.52 -1.03 8.39
CA LEU A 97 -0.22 -0.35 8.34
C LEU A 97 0.05 0.28 6.97
N HIS A 98 -0.30 -0.42 5.89
CA HIS A 98 -0.26 0.14 4.55
C HIS A 98 -1.09 1.43 4.48
N LEU A 99 -2.38 1.38 4.85
CA LEU A 99 -3.26 2.55 4.78
C LEU A 99 -2.72 3.73 5.62
N LEU A 100 -2.17 3.43 6.80
CA LEU A 100 -1.57 4.40 7.71
C LEU A 100 -0.35 5.08 7.10
N LEU A 101 0.59 4.31 6.53
CA LEU A 101 1.75 4.88 5.85
C LEU A 101 1.33 5.82 4.72
N ASP A 102 0.34 5.38 3.97
CA ASP A 102 -0.19 6.14 2.86
C ASP A 102 -0.85 7.45 3.29
N ILE A 103 -1.27 7.64 4.55
CA ILE A 103 -1.91 8.91 5.00
C ILE A 103 -0.92 10.07 4.90
N ILE A 104 0.37 9.76 4.97
CA ILE A 104 1.44 10.74 4.94
C ILE A 104 1.72 11.20 3.50
N ASP A 105 1.39 10.38 2.49
CA ASP A 105 1.64 10.67 1.08
C ASP A 105 0.79 11.84 0.56
N LYS A 106 1.37 12.59 -0.38
CA LYS A 106 0.71 13.71 -1.07
C LYS A 106 -0.44 13.30 -1.98
N ASP A 107 -0.64 12.03 -2.26
CA ASP A 107 -1.65 11.57 -3.22
C ASP A 107 -3.04 11.61 -2.58
N GLU A 108 -4.04 11.94 -3.38
CA GLU A 108 -5.42 12.05 -2.90
C GLU A 108 -6.05 10.66 -2.78
N LYS A 109 -6.72 10.42 -1.67
CA LYS A 109 -7.34 9.12 -1.40
C LYS A 109 -8.60 9.22 -0.58
N GLN A 110 -9.53 8.31 -0.84
CA GLN A 110 -10.85 8.26 -0.20
C GLN A 110 -10.89 7.15 0.85
N LEU A 111 -10.24 7.38 2.00
CA LEU A 111 -10.09 6.39 3.07
C LEU A 111 -11.44 5.90 3.64
N PHE A 112 -12.46 6.76 3.61
CA PHE A 112 -13.78 6.51 4.21
C PHE A 112 -14.86 6.11 3.19
N TYR A 113 -14.50 5.48 2.07
CA TYR A 113 -15.49 4.96 1.12
C TYR A 113 -16.59 4.13 1.83
N PRO A 114 -17.90 4.33 1.51
CA PRO A 114 -18.45 5.07 0.36
C PRO A 114 -18.59 6.58 0.55
N PHE A 115 -18.26 7.14 1.72
CA PHE A 115 -18.28 8.59 1.92
C PHE A 115 -17.19 9.24 1.07
N LYS A 116 -17.56 10.24 0.26
CA LYS A 116 -16.67 10.92 -0.70
C LYS A 116 -15.65 11.88 -0.06
N LYS A 117 -15.31 11.66 1.22
CA LYS A 117 -14.32 12.47 1.93
C LYS A 117 -12.91 12.01 1.51
N THR A 118 -12.17 12.91 0.89
CA THR A 118 -10.78 12.67 0.52
C THR A 118 -9.82 13.19 1.58
N ILE A 119 -8.65 12.58 1.64
CA ILE A 119 -7.54 12.94 2.51
C ILE A 119 -6.31 13.07 1.62
N ARG A 120 -5.46 14.04 1.94
CA ARG A 120 -4.17 14.27 1.29
C ARG A 120 -3.13 14.52 2.36
N GLY A 121 -2.02 13.81 2.31
CA GLY A 121 -0.84 14.08 3.11
C GLY A 121 0.05 15.14 2.46
N PHE A 122 1.34 15.10 2.80
CA PHE A 122 2.31 16.12 2.37
C PHE A 122 3.57 15.54 1.74
N LEU A 123 3.86 14.26 1.94
CA LEU A 123 5.11 13.66 1.50
C LEU A 123 5.02 13.19 0.04
N PRO A 124 5.92 13.64 -0.85
CA PRO A 124 5.90 13.14 -2.22
C PRO A 124 6.27 11.66 -2.30
N VAL A 125 5.51 10.91 -3.10
CA VAL A 125 5.83 9.53 -3.46
C VAL A 125 7.10 9.49 -4.32
N PHE A 126 7.92 8.48 -4.10
CA PHE A 126 9.28 8.32 -4.65
C PHE A 126 10.22 9.48 -4.28
N SER A 127 9.98 10.14 -3.14
CA SER A 127 10.88 11.18 -2.65
C SER A 127 12.16 10.59 -2.03
N LYS A 128 13.19 11.44 -1.91
CA LYS A 128 14.42 11.09 -1.17
C LYS A 128 14.14 10.64 0.27
N TYR A 129 13.09 11.16 0.91
CA TYR A 129 12.72 10.80 2.27
C TYR A 129 12.18 9.37 2.33
N GLU A 130 11.34 8.98 1.37
CA GLU A 130 10.87 7.61 1.24
C GLU A 130 12.02 6.63 0.97
N ILE A 131 12.97 7.01 0.12
CA ILE A 131 14.17 6.20 -0.15
C ILE A 131 14.98 6.01 1.12
N ILE A 132 15.28 7.08 1.86
CA ILE A 132 16.02 7.00 3.14
C ILE A 132 15.28 6.11 4.13
N PHE A 133 13.96 6.30 4.29
CA PHE A 133 13.14 5.48 5.17
C PHE A 133 13.18 3.99 4.79
N SER A 134 13.10 3.70 3.49
CA SER A 134 13.16 2.32 2.97
C SER A 134 14.54 1.67 3.18
N VAL A 135 15.63 2.44 3.04
CA VAL A 135 16.98 1.95 3.36
C VAL A 135 17.12 1.61 4.84
N ILE A 136 16.54 2.43 5.73
CA ILE A 136 16.53 2.16 7.17
C ILE A 136 15.73 0.87 7.46
N LEU A 137 14.54 0.71 6.88
CA LEU A 137 13.75 -0.52 7.02
C LEU A 137 14.51 -1.75 6.51
N LEU A 138 15.21 -1.63 5.38
CA LEU A 138 16.03 -2.72 4.86
C LEU A 138 17.17 -3.09 5.83
N ALA A 139 17.84 -2.11 6.43
CA ALA A 139 18.86 -2.36 7.45
C ALA A 139 18.28 -3.07 8.68
N ILE A 140 17.09 -2.67 9.13
CA ILE A 140 16.37 -3.34 10.23
C ILE A 140 16.07 -4.79 9.87
N TYR A 141 15.57 -5.06 8.66
CA TYR A 141 15.26 -6.41 8.20
C TYR A 141 16.46 -7.38 8.25
N PHE A 142 17.66 -6.89 7.96
CA PHE A 142 18.89 -7.69 8.04
C PHE A 142 19.47 -7.81 9.45
N TYR A 143 19.10 -6.91 10.35
CA TYR A 143 19.58 -6.90 11.73
C TYR A 143 18.82 -7.89 12.63
N ILE A 144 17.49 -7.91 12.51
CA ILE A 144 16.63 -8.96 13.11
C ILE A 144 16.79 -10.26 12.34
#